data_AF-A0A1X1IXS7-F1
#
_entry.id   AF-A0A1X1IXS7-F1
#
_cell.length_a   1.000
_cell.length_b   1.000
_cell.length_c   1.000
_cell.angle_alpha   90.00
_cell.angle_beta   90.00
_cell.angle_gamma   90.00
#
_symmetry.space_group_name_H-M   'P 1'
#
loop_
_entity.id
_entity.type
_entity.pdbx_description
1 polymer ?
#
loop_
_entity_poly.entity_id
_entity_poly.type
_entity_poly.pdbx_seq_one_letter_code
_entity_poly.pdbx_strand_id
1 'polypeptide(L)'
;MRLLKQIGIFFLLPFVVLIDAHIGQLVGSFFPHFHLASHFLFLFLLFETIEVSEYLYLAYCFIVGLVYDIYFFHLIGIATLLFILIGASLHKFNSVILTNRWTRMLTIIVISFLFDMGSYLLALAVGLTVDSMPIFIVYSLVPSMVLNFLWIVIFQFIFEKIYL
;
A
#
# COMPACT_ATOMS: atom_id res chain seq x y z
N MET A 1 -20.78 13.85 -12.91
CA MET A 1 -20.37 12.43 -12.90
C MET A 1 -19.01 12.20 -12.23
N ARG A 2 -17.95 12.98 -12.51
CA ARG A 2 -16.63 12.84 -11.83
C ARG A 2 -16.69 12.96 -10.30
N LEU A 3 -17.38 13.98 -9.76
CA LEU A 3 -17.51 14.17 -8.30
C LEU A 3 -18.23 13.00 -7.60
N LEU A 4 -19.26 12.43 -8.23
CA LEU A 4 -20.02 11.31 -7.66
C LEU A 4 -19.20 10.00 -7.65
N LYS A 5 -18.33 9.83 -8.67
CA LYS A 5 -17.33 8.75 -8.72
C LYS A 5 -16.26 8.93 -7.65
N GLN A 6 -15.74 10.15 -7.46
CA GLN A 6 -14.76 10.47 -6.40
C GLN A 6 -15.32 10.26 -4.98
N ILE A 7 -16.58 10.67 -4.74
CA ILE A 7 -17.25 10.43 -3.45
C ILE A 7 -17.53 8.94 -3.25
N GLY A 8 -17.88 8.19 -4.30
CA GLY A 8 -18.05 6.74 -4.22
C GLY A 8 -16.75 6.01 -3.90
N ILE A 9 -15.64 6.41 -4.53
CA ILE A 9 -14.30 5.86 -4.30
C ILE A 9 -13.82 6.14 -2.87
N PHE A 10 -14.14 7.32 -2.33
CA PHE A 10 -13.84 7.67 -0.94
C PHE A 10 -14.46 6.69 0.06
N PHE A 11 -15.71 6.30 -0.14
CA PHE A 11 -16.37 5.31 0.71
C PHE A 11 -15.86 3.89 0.47
N LEU A 12 -15.40 3.57 -0.74
CA LEU A 12 -14.88 2.25 -1.10
C LEU A 12 -13.45 2.01 -0.58
N LEU A 13 -12.63 3.05 -0.48
CA LEU A 13 -11.22 2.96 -0.07
C LEU A 13 -11.00 2.20 1.26
N PRO A 14 -11.74 2.49 2.35
CA PRO A 14 -11.64 1.71 3.59
C PRO A 14 -12.00 0.23 3.42
N PHE A 15 -12.95 -0.10 2.54
CA PHE A 15 -13.28 -1.49 2.24
C PHE A 15 -12.16 -2.17 1.46
N VAL A 16 -11.49 -1.47 0.54
CA VAL A 16 -10.32 -1.99 -0.18
C VAL A 16 -9.18 -2.31 0.78
N VAL A 17 -8.92 -1.45 1.79
CA VAL A 17 -7.95 -1.72 2.87
C VAL A 17 -8.26 -3.04 3.56
N LEU A 18 -9.52 -3.23 3.96
CA LEU A 18 -9.94 -4.45 4.65
C LEU A 18 -9.82 -5.67 3.74
N ILE A 19 -10.22 -5.58 2.48
CA ILE A 19 -10.09 -6.69 1.54
C ILE A 19 -8.61 -7.08 1.36
N ASP A 20 -7.72 -6.10 1.21
CA ASP A 20 -6.26 -6.34 1.08
C ASP A 20 -5.70 -7.05 2.32
N ALA A 21 -6.14 -6.62 3.52
CA ALA A 21 -5.80 -7.25 4.80
C ALA A 21 -6.21 -8.73 4.85
N HIS A 22 -7.45 -9.03 4.46
CA HIS A 22 -7.99 -10.39 4.49
C HIS A 22 -7.35 -11.28 3.41
N ILE A 23 -7.01 -10.71 2.24
CA ILE A 23 -6.25 -11.43 1.21
C ILE A 23 -4.86 -11.80 1.74
N GLY A 24 -4.16 -10.86 2.37
CA GLY A 24 -2.87 -11.13 3.02
C GLY A 24 -2.96 -12.24 4.07
N GLN A 25 -3.97 -12.20 4.95
CA GLN A 25 -4.21 -13.23 5.95
C GLN A 25 -4.57 -14.59 5.35
N LEU A 26 -5.39 -14.61 4.28
CA LEU A 26 -5.77 -15.84 3.60
C LEU A 26 -4.55 -16.50 2.96
N VAL A 27 -3.69 -15.73 2.29
CA VAL A 27 -2.43 -16.27 1.73
C VAL A 27 -1.49 -16.71 2.87
N GLY A 28 -1.39 -15.93 3.95
CA GLY A 28 -0.65 -16.28 5.15
C GLY A 28 -1.13 -17.57 5.83
N SER A 29 -2.43 -17.90 5.73
CA SER A 29 -2.96 -19.15 6.30
C SER A 29 -2.42 -20.41 5.62
N PHE A 30 -2.05 -20.33 4.33
CA PHE A 30 -1.38 -21.43 3.62
C PHE A 30 0.10 -21.54 4.00
N PHE A 31 0.68 -20.48 4.58
CA PHE A 31 2.10 -20.35 4.88
C PHE A 31 2.30 -19.85 6.32
N PRO A 32 1.99 -20.66 7.35
CA PRO A 32 1.91 -20.22 8.74
C PRO A 32 3.24 -19.74 9.36
N HIS A 33 4.37 -20.00 8.69
CA HIS A 33 5.69 -19.54 9.13
C HIS A 33 6.07 -18.16 8.56
N PHE A 34 5.27 -17.62 7.64
CA PHE A 34 5.56 -16.36 6.94
C PHE A 34 4.48 -15.32 7.26
N HIS A 35 4.90 -14.12 7.64
CA HIS A 35 3.99 -13.00 7.86
C HIS A 35 3.84 -12.21 6.56
N LEU A 36 2.89 -12.66 5.72
CA LEU A 36 2.65 -12.10 4.41
C LEU A 36 1.73 -10.88 4.46
N ALA A 37 2.25 -9.73 4.02
CA ALA A 37 1.45 -8.53 3.76
C ALA A 37 1.16 -8.40 2.27
N SER A 38 -0.12 -8.34 1.91
CA SER A 38 -0.57 -7.92 0.59
C SER A 38 -0.72 -6.41 0.59
N HIS A 39 -0.17 -5.76 -0.43
CA HIS A 39 -0.22 -4.31 -0.63
C HIS A 39 -0.90 -3.97 -1.96
N PHE A 40 -2.03 -4.62 -2.21
CA PHE A 40 -2.89 -4.32 -3.35
C PHE A 40 -3.32 -2.86 -3.37
N LEU A 41 -3.46 -2.26 -2.17
CA LEU A 41 -3.85 -0.88 -2.00
C LEU A 41 -2.88 0.12 -2.65
N PHE A 42 -1.58 -0.16 -2.72
CA PHE A 42 -0.64 0.74 -3.41
C PHE A 42 -0.90 0.82 -4.91
N LEU A 43 -1.33 -0.29 -5.51
CA LEU A 43 -1.67 -0.34 -6.92
C LEU A 43 -2.91 0.53 -7.19
N PHE A 44 -3.92 0.46 -6.32
CA PHE A 44 -5.10 1.32 -6.38
C PHE A 44 -4.74 2.81 -6.22
N LEU A 45 -3.97 3.16 -5.18
CA LEU A 45 -3.54 4.54 -4.93
C LEU A 45 -2.78 5.13 -6.11
N LEU A 46 -1.91 4.35 -6.77
CA LEU A 46 -1.14 4.81 -7.92
C LEU A 46 -2.04 5.27 -9.07
N PHE A 47 -3.09 4.51 -9.42
CA PHE A 47 -4.03 4.92 -10.48
C PHE A 47 -4.96 6.06 -10.05
N GLU A 48 -5.31 6.14 -8.77
CA GLU A 48 -6.17 7.20 -8.25
C GLU A 48 -5.51 8.60 -8.36
N THR A 49 -4.16 8.66 -8.41
CA THR A 49 -3.43 9.93 -8.67
C THR A 49 -3.78 10.58 -10.02
N ILE A 50 -4.36 9.83 -10.96
CA ILE A 50 -4.75 10.32 -12.30
C ILE A 50 -6.10 11.02 -12.24
N GLU A 51 -7.04 10.50 -11.45
CA GLU A 51 -8.43 10.97 -11.44
C GLU A 51 -8.68 12.10 -10.42
N VAL A 52 -7.78 12.28 -9.45
CA VAL A 52 -8.00 13.10 -8.25
C VAL A 52 -6.96 14.22 -8.10
N SER A 53 -7.39 15.36 -7.56
CA SER A 53 -6.49 16.47 -7.25
C SER A 53 -5.54 16.15 -6.09
N GLU A 54 -4.37 16.79 -6.06
CA GLU A 54 -3.34 16.57 -5.03
C GLU A 54 -3.89 16.58 -3.59
N TYR A 55 -4.66 17.61 -3.23
CA TYR A 55 -5.19 17.77 -1.88
C TYR A 55 -6.17 16.66 -1.48
N LEU A 56 -7.03 16.22 -2.41
CA LEU A 56 -7.98 15.13 -2.16
C LEU A 56 -7.26 13.78 -2.07
N TYR A 57 -6.24 13.57 -2.91
CA TYR A 57 -5.41 12.37 -2.87
C TYR A 57 -4.63 12.25 -1.55
N LEU A 58 -4.05 13.35 -1.06
CA LEU A 58 -3.40 13.36 0.26
C LEU A 58 -4.40 13.12 1.40
N ALA A 59 -5.62 13.65 1.30
CA ALA A 59 -6.68 13.36 2.26
C ALA A 59 -7.06 11.86 2.25
N TYR A 60 -7.06 11.21 1.09
CA TYR A 60 -7.28 9.76 0.98
C TYR A 60 -6.16 8.98 1.66
N CYS A 61 -4.90 9.32 1.41
CA CYS A 61 -3.75 8.72 2.08
C CYS A 61 -3.82 8.87 3.61
N PHE A 62 -4.25 10.04 4.08
CA PHE A 62 -4.44 10.28 5.52
C PHE A 62 -5.49 9.36 6.14
N ILE A 63 -6.67 9.25 5.51
CA ILE A 63 -7.77 8.43 6.04
C ILE A 63 -7.45 6.94 5.95
N VAL A 64 -6.88 6.49 4.83
CA VAL A 64 -6.42 5.11 4.67
C VAL A 64 -5.39 4.77 5.73
N GLY A 65 -4.42 5.64 5.95
CA GLY A 65 -3.41 5.44 6.98
C GLY A 65 -4.00 5.39 8.39
N LEU A 66 -5.03 6.20 8.68
CA LEU A 66 -5.72 6.15 9.98
C LEU A 66 -6.44 4.83 10.19
N VAL A 67 -7.15 4.34 9.18
CA VAL A 67 -7.82 3.04 9.23
C VAL A 67 -6.79 1.93 9.44
N TYR A 68 -5.66 1.99 8.74
CA TYR A 68 -4.58 1.01 8.87
C TYR A 68 -3.98 1.00 10.27
N ASP A 69 -3.67 2.19 10.82
CA ASP A 69 -3.12 2.35 12.16
C ASP A 69 -4.05 1.78 13.24
N ILE A 70 -5.34 2.08 13.17
CA ILE A 70 -6.34 1.59 14.15
C ILE A 70 -6.51 0.06 14.04
N TYR A 71 -6.53 -0.47 12.82
CA TYR A 71 -6.82 -1.88 12.57
C TYR A 71 -5.63 -2.80 12.88
N PHE A 72 -4.41 -2.41 12.48
CA PHE A 72 -3.23 -3.28 12.57
C PHE A 72 -2.31 -2.98 13.73
N PHE A 73 -1.98 -1.69 13.94
CA PHE A 73 -1.02 -1.29 14.98
C PHE A 73 -1.71 -0.96 16.32
N HIS A 74 -3.03 -0.77 16.31
CA HIS A 74 -3.81 -0.24 17.43
C HIS A 74 -3.24 1.08 18.00
N LEU A 75 -2.46 1.79 17.18
CA LEU A 75 -1.74 3.02 17.52
C LEU A 75 -1.73 3.93 16.30
N ILE A 76 -2.10 5.18 16.51
CA ILE A 76 -2.14 6.21 15.46
C ILE A 76 -0.75 6.82 15.29
N GLY A 77 -0.27 6.87 14.05
CA GLY A 77 0.91 7.66 13.67
C GLY A 77 1.88 6.96 12.74
N ILE A 78 1.89 5.63 12.69
CA ILE A 78 2.91 4.87 11.93
C ILE A 78 2.54 4.83 10.45
N ALA A 79 1.45 4.15 10.12
CA ALA A 79 0.99 4.00 8.76
C ALA A 79 0.46 5.32 8.22
N THR A 80 -0.25 6.13 9.02
CA THR A 80 -0.68 7.48 8.64
C THR A 80 0.45 8.32 8.07
N LEU A 81 1.58 8.41 8.78
CA LEU A 81 2.73 9.18 8.33
C LEU A 81 3.32 8.60 7.05
N LEU A 82 3.51 7.27 6.98
CA LEU A 82 4.07 6.61 5.81
C LEU A 82 3.20 6.78 4.56
N PHE A 83 1.88 6.60 4.68
CA PHE A 83 0.94 6.76 3.57
C PHE A 83 0.94 8.19 3.02
N ILE A 84 1.03 9.21 3.88
CA ILE A 84 1.11 10.61 3.43
C ILE A 84 2.41 10.85 2.67
N LEU A 85 3.56 10.39 3.20
CA LEU A 85 4.85 10.57 2.55
C LEU A 85 4.91 9.85 1.19
N ILE A 86 4.49 8.60 1.15
CA ILE A 86 4.40 7.79 -0.07
C ILE A 86 3.44 8.46 -1.05
N GLY A 87 2.27 8.89 -0.59
CA GLY A 87 1.28 9.59 -1.41
C GLY A 87 1.85 10.86 -2.05
N ALA A 88 2.46 11.73 -1.25
CA ALA A 88 3.09 12.95 -1.75
C ALA A 88 4.18 12.64 -2.81
N SER A 89 4.98 11.59 -2.58
CA SER A 89 6.00 11.17 -3.55
C SER A 89 5.39 10.66 -4.86
N LEU A 90 4.33 9.86 -4.79
CA LEU A 90 3.61 9.34 -5.96
C LEU A 90 3.04 10.47 -6.81
N HIS A 91 2.39 11.45 -6.18
CA HIS A 91 1.81 12.58 -6.90
C HIS A 91 2.88 13.44 -7.58
N LYS A 92 4.01 13.69 -6.89
CA LYS A 92 5.13 14.46 -7.44
C LYS A 92 5.79 13.79 -8.65
N PHE A 93 5.95 12.47 -8.61
CA PHE A 93 6.61 11.70 -9.68
C PHE A 93 5.65 11.12 -10.71
N ASN A 94 4.36 11.51 -10.67
CA ASN A 94 3.30 10.89 -11.46
C ASN A 94 3.59 10.90 -12.97
N SER A 95 4.13 12.01 -13.49
CA SER A 95 4.49 12.16 -14.90
C SER A 95 5.50 11.11 -15.37
N VAL A 96 6.46 10.74 -14.53
CA VAL A 96 7.46 9.71 -14.83
C VAL A 96 6.89 8.31 -14.65
N ILE A 97 6.16 8.08 -13.55
CA ILE A 97 5.62 6.77 -13.18
C ILE A 97 4.68 6.23 -14.25
N LEU A 98 3.79 7.08 -14.77
CA LEU A 98 2.77 6.70 -15.75
C LEU A 98 3.29 6.61 -17.19
N THR A 99 4.53 7.01 -17.46
CA THR A 99 5.09 6.97 -18.81
C THR A 99 5.26 5.53 -19.30
N ASN A 100 5.66 4.59 -18.43
CA ASN A 100 5.95 3.22 -18.83
C ASN A 100 5.34 2.19 -17.86
N ARG A 101 4.95 1.03 -18.40
CA ARG A 101 4.50 -0.12 -17.60
C ARG A 101 5.57 -0.56 -16.61
N TRP A 102 6.83 -0.57 -17.03
CA TRP A 102 7.96 -1.01 -16.20
C TRP A 102 8.25 -0.06 -15.04
N THR A 103 8.14 1.26 -15.27
CA THR A 103 8.33 2.26 -14.20
C THR A 103 7.25 2.10 -13.14
N ARG A 104 5.99 1.88 -13.53
CA ARG A 104 4.90 1.61 -12.58
C ARG A 104 5.14 0.33 -11.76
N MET A 105 5.56 -0.76 -12.39
CA MET A 105 5.89 -2.00 -11.67
C MET A 105 6.98 -1.76 -10.63
N LEU A 106 8.07 -1.10 -11.04
CA LEU A 106 9.20 -0.80 -10.16
C LEU A 106 8.78 0.11 -9.01
N THR A 107 7.95 1.12 -9.27
CA THR A 107 7.42 2.03 -8.24
C THR A 107 6.65 1.28 -7.17
N ILE A 108 5.78 0.33 -7.52
CA ILE A 108 5.00 -0.40 -6.50
C ILE A 108 5.92 -1.31 -5.66
N ILE A 109 6.91 -1.97 -6.28
CA ILE A 109 7.91 -2.76 -5.53
C ILE A 109 8.65 -1.86 -4.53
N VAL A 110 9.16 -0.71 -4.98
CA VAL A 110 9.90 0.22 -4.13
C VAL A 110 9.03 0.75 -2.99
N ILE A 111 7.77 1.11 -3.27
CA ILE A 111 6.85 1.62 -2.24
C ILE A 111 6.47 0.55 -1.24
N SER A 112 6.18 -0.68 -1.68
CA SER A 112 5.90 -1.80 -0.78
C SER A 112 7.07 -2.09 0.15
N PHE A 113 8.30 -2.07 -0.39
CA PHE A 113 9.52 -2.20 0.42
C PHE A 113 9.66 -1.04 1.43
N LEU A 114 9.50 0.21 0.98
CA LEU A 114 9.62 1.38 1.86
C LEU A 114 8.57 1.37 2.96
N PHE A 115 7.36 0.89 2.67
CA PHE A 115 6.29 0.79 3.65
C PHE A 115 6.56 -0.32 4.68
N ASP A 116 6.92 -1.53 4.24
CA ASP A 116 7.21 -2.64 5.14
C ASP A 116 8.43 -2.33 6.03
N MET A 117 9.50 -1.82 5.43
CA MET A 117 10.70 -1.45 6.16
C MET A 117 10.46 -0.24 7.08
N GLY A 118 9.75 0.79 6.59
CA GLY A 118 9.43 1.99 7.36
C GLY A 118 8.52 1.69 8.54
N SER A 119 7.50 0.85 8.34
CA SER A 119 6.59 0.46 9.41
C SER A 119 7.28 -0.39 10.47
N TYR A 120 8.18 -1.31 10.07
CA TYR A 120 9.02 -2.05 11.01
C TYR A 120 9.94 -1.13 11.83
N LEU A 121 10.65 -0.21 11.18
CA LEU A 121 11.55 0.72 11.88
C LEU A 121 10.81 1.63 12.87
N LEU A 122 9.63 2.14 12.48
CA LEU A 122 8.80 2.96 13.35
C LEU A 122 8.22 2.13 14.50
N ALA A 123 7.77 0.91 14.24
CA ALA A 123 7.29 0.00 15.27
C ALA A 123 8.40 -0.39 16.25
N LEU A 124 9.63 -0.57 15.79
CA LEU A 124 10.81 -0.79 16.63
C LEU A 124 11.12 0.44 17.49
N ALA A 125 11.07 1.64 16.91
CA ALA A 125 11.33 2.90 17.62
C ALA A 125 10.30 3.19 18.73
N VAL A 126 9.03 2.81 18.51
CA VAL A 126 7.94 2.94 19.50
C VAL A 126 7.94 1.78 20.51
N GLY A 127 8.72 0.72 20.26
CA GLY A 127 8.78 -0.46 21.13
C GLY A 127 7.61 -1.43 20.96
N LEU A 128 6.90 -1.37 19.83
CA LEU A 128 5.81 -2.30 19.47
C LEU A 128 6.33 -3.65 18.98
N THR A 129 7.57 -3.72 18.49
CA THR A 129 8.18 -4.96 18.01
C THR A 129 9.48 -5.24 18.74
N VAL A 130 9.71 -6.51 19.06
CA VAL A 130 10.95 -7.01 19.70
C VAL A 130 11.72 -7.93 18.74
N ASP A 131 11.16 -8.16 17.55
CA ASP A 131 11.74 -9.05 16.56
C ASP A 131 13.05 -8.49 16.03
N SER A 132 14.07 -9.35 15.99
CA SER A 132 15.35 -8.98 15.39
C SER A 132 15.21 -8.76 13.88
N MET A 133 15.90 -7.75 13.37
CA MET A 133 15.83 -7.35 11.95
C MET A 133 16.06 -8.49 10.94
N PRO A 134 16.97 -9.47 11.17
CA PRO A 134 17.12 -10.60 10.26
C PRO A 134 15.89 -11.50 10.17
N ILE A 135 15.18 -11.69 11.28
CA ILE A 135 13.95 -12.51 11.33
C ILE A 135 12.86 -11.80 10.53
N PHE A 136 12.67 -10.50 10.73
CA PHE A 136 11.71 -9.71 9.95
C PHE A 136 11.99 -9.77 8.44
N ILE A 137 13.26 -9.66 8.04
CA ILE A 137 13.63 -9.69 6.61
C ILE A 137 13.27 -11.03 5.98
N VAL A 138 13.65 -12.14 6.62
CA VAL A 138 13.49 -13.49 6.06
C VAL A 138 12.02 -13.93 6.07
N TYR A 139 11.29 -13.63 7.14
CA TYR A 139 9.96 -14.21 7.36
C TYR A 139 8.80 -13.28 6.98
N SER A 140 9.06 -11.98 6.84
CA SER A 140 8.01 -11.00 6.53
C SER A 140 8.30 -10.24 5.24
N LEU A 141 9.45 -9.54 5.17
CA LEU A 141 9.74 -8.60 4.08
C LEU A 141 10.00 -9.28 2.72
N VAL A 142 10.89 -10.28 2.66
CA VAL A 142 11.18 -10.96 1.38
C VAL A 142 9.93 -11.69 0.85
N PRO A 143 9.20 -12.47 1.67
CA PRO A 143 7.97 -13.12 1.23
C PRO A 143 6.88 -12.13 0.79
N SER A 144 6.68 -11.00 1.51
CA SER A 144 5.70 -9.98 1.13
C SER A 144 6.07 -9.33 -0.21
N MET A 145 7.35 -9.02 -0.44
CA MET A 145 7.81 -8.44 -1.71
C MET A 145 7.57 -9.39 -2.90
N VAL A 146 7.84 -10.69 -2.73
CA VAL A 146 7.56 -11.69 -3.77
C VAL A 146 6.07 -11.76 -4.07
N LEU A 147 5.24 -11.79 -3.02
CA LEU A 147 3.79 -11.80 -3.16
C LEU A 147 3.29 -10.55 -3.90
N ASN A 148 3.74 -9.36 -3.49
CA ASN A 148 3.36 -8.10 -4.10
C ASN A 148 3.83 -7.99 -5.56
N PHE A 149 5.01 -8.51 -5.88
CA PHE A 149 5.46 -8.61 -7.27
C PHE A 149 4.49 -9.43 -8.13
N LEU A 150 4.04 -10.59 -7.65
CA LEU A 150 3.07 -11.43 -8.36
C LEU A 150 1.72 -10.70 -8.55
N TRP A 151 1.22 -10.05 -7.51
CA TRP A 151 -0.01 -9.26 -7.59
C TRP A 151 0.09 -8.15 -8.64
N ILE A 152 1.20 -7.42 -8.68
CA ILE A 152 1.43 -6.36 -9.66
C ILE A 152 1.37 -6.94 -11.08
N VAL A 153 2.09 -8.03 -11.36
CA VAL A 153 2.13 -8.62 -12.70
C VAL A 153 0.72 -8.99 -13.20
N ILE A 154 -0.12 -9.54 -12.33
CA ILE A 154 -1.47 -9.99 -12.68
C ILE A 154 -2.42 -8.80 -12.82
N PHE A 155 -2.49 -7.93 -11.83
CA PHE A 155 -3.53 -6.90 -11.73
C PHE A 155 -3.21 -5.64 -12.50
N GLN A 156 -1.93 -5.33 -12.72
CA GLN A 156 -1.56 -4.16 -13.51
C GLN A 156 -2.15 -4.21 -14.92
N PHE A 157 -2.29 -5.39 -15.53
CA PHE A 157 -2.95 -5.53 -16.83
C PHE A 157 -4.43 -5.13 -16.78
N ILE A 158 -5.13 -5.48 -15.70
CA ILE A 158 -6.54 -5.17 -15.51
C ILE A 158 -6.73 -3.66 -15.29
N PHE A 159 -5.91 -3.06 -14.42
CA PHE A 159 -6.01 -1.63 -14.10
C PHE A 159 -5.62 -0.73 -15.28
N GLU A 160 -4.59 -1.10 -16.06
CA GLU A 160 -4.24 -0.36 -17.28
C GLU A 160 -5.45 -0.24 -18.22
N LYS A 161 -6.21 -1.32 -18.43
CA LYS A 161 -7.37 -1.31 -19.32
C LYS A 161 -8.55 -0.47 -18.81
N ILE A 162 -8.62 -0.23 -17.50
CA ILE A 162 -9.72 0.52 -16.87
C ILE A 162 -9.40 2.02 -16.83
N TYR A 163 -8.14 2.39 -16.60
CA TYR A 163 -7.72 3.77 -16.34
C TYR A 163 -6.95 4.45 -17.48
N LEU A 164 -6.31 3.70 -18.39
CA LEU A 164 -5.56 4.21 -19.56
C LEU A 164 -6.24 3.80 -20.87
#